data_AF-A0A969H8J8-F1
#
_entry.id   AF-A0A969H8J8-F1
#
_cell.length_a   1.000
_cell.length_b   1.000
_cell.length_c   1.000
_cell.angle_alpha   90.00
_cell.angle_beta   90.00
_cell.angle_gamma   90.00
#
_symmetry.space_group_name_H-M   'P 1'
#
loop_
_entity.id
_entity.type
_entity.pdbx_description
1 polymer ?
#
loop_
_entity_poly.entity_id
_entity_poly.type
_entity_poly.pdbx_seq_one_letter_code
_entity_poly.pdbx_strand_id
1 'polypeptide(L)'
;MKRVQIILEEWQQEWLAKEAEQQSVSMSALLRQLLTEAIERRQAQGWADDPLWGIIGLGEGPNDGITSENLDEFLYRTDWQDRPLLKVAENNESDS
;
A
#
# COMPACT_ATOMS: atom_id res chain seq x y z
N MET A 1 20.49 -5.77 5.81
CA MET A 1 20.44 -5.43 7.26
C MET A 1 21.51 -4.38 7.56
N LYS A 2 21.20 -3.33 8.32
CA LYS A 2 22.15 -2.30 8.76
C LYS A 2 22.29 -2.35 10.28
N ARG A 3 23.51 -2.18 10.81
CA ARG A 3 23.76 -2.10 12.27
C ARG A 3 23.53 -0.67 12.73
N VAL A 4 22.71 -0.50 13.77
CA VAL A 4 22.42 0.79 14.39
C VAL A 4 22.71 0.69 15.89
N GLN A 5 23.24 1.77 16.47
CA GLN A 5 23.37 1.93 17.91
C GLN A 5 22.35 2.98 18.36
N ILE A 6 21.57 2.66 19.38
CA ILE A 6 20.54 3.54 19.95
C ILE A 6 20.78 3.67 21.44
N ILE A 7 20.47 4.84 21.99
CA ILE A 7 20.49 5.08 23.44
C ILE A 7 19.07 4.86 23.93
N LEU A 8 18.92 4.04 24.97
CA LEU A 8 17.66 3.75 25.62
C LEU A 8 17.71 4.26 27.06
N GLU A 9 16.57 4.71 27.55
CA GLU A 9 16.42 4.97 28.98
C GLU A 9 16.42 3.64 29.75
N GLU A 10 16.81 3.68 31.03
CA GLU A 10 16.97 2.49 31.87
C GLU A 10 15.68 1.66 31.92
N TRP A 11 14.53 2.30 32.17
CA TRP A 11 13.24 1.61 32.21
C TRP A 11 12.85 0.94 30.87
N GLN A 12 13.30 1.49 29.73
CA GLN A 12 13.03 0.92 28.41
C GLN A 12 13.84 -0.35 28.21
N GLN A 13 15.10 -0.33 28.66
CA GLN A 13 15.97 -1.50 28.60
C GLN A 13 15.45 -2.62 29.49
N GLU A 14 15.07 -2.30 30.72
CA GLU A 14 14.49 -3.27 31.67
C GLU A 14 13.20 -3.89 31.13
N TRP A 15 12.31 -3.07 30.60
CA TRP A 15 11.06 -3.55 30.00
C TRP A 15 11.32 -4.46 28.79
N LEU A 16 12.21 -4.06 27.88
CA LEU A 16 12.58 -4.87 26.71
C LEU A 16 13.22 -6.21 27.12
N ALA A 17 14.07 -6.22 28.14
CA ALA A 17 14.70 -7.43 28.63
C ALA A 17 13.66 -8.42 29.18
N LYS A 18 12.74 -7.92 30.01
CA LYS A 18 11.66 -8.72 30.60
C LYS A 18 10.72 -9.30 29.54
N GLU A 19 10.30 -8.48 28.58
CA GLU A 19 9.42 -8.95 27.50
C GLU A 19 10.11 -9.94 26.57
N ALA A 20 11.39 -9.72 26.25
CA ALA A 20 12.17 -10.62 25.43
C ALA A 20 12.32 -12.00 26.10
N GLU A 21 12.53 -12.02 27.42
CA GLU A 21 12.57 -13.26 28.21
C GLU A 21 11.21 -13.98 28.21
N GLN A 22 10.12 -13.25 28.47
CA GLN A 22 8.77 -13.83 28.45
C GLN A 22 8.40 -14.46 27.11
N GLN A 23 8.84 -13.83 26.01
CA GLN A 23 8.58 -14.30 24.65
C GLN A 23 9.66 -15.26 24.13
N SER A 24 10.69 -15.57 24.93
CA SER A 24 11.81 -16.44 24.54
C SER A 24 12.52 -16.00 23.25
N VAL A 25 12.65 -14.70 23.03
CA VAL A 25 13.33 -14.10 21.87
C VAL A 25 14.47 -13.18 22.32
N SER A 26 15.38 -12.84 21.41
CA SER A 26 16.39 -11.81 21.72
C SER A 26 15.77 -10.42 21.77
N MET A 27 16.31 -9.52 22.61
CA MET A 27 15.91 -8.10 22.64
C MET A 27 15.95 -7.44 21.25
N SER A 28 16.96 -7.76 20.44
CA SER A 28 17.08 -7.24 19.07
C SER A 28 15.96 -7.76 18.15
N ALA A 29 15.47 -8.98 18.36
CA ALA A 29 14.34 -9.52 17.61
C ALA A 29 13.04 -8.85 18.03
N LEU A 30 12.80 -8.73 19.34
CA LEU A 30 11.65 -8.02 19.89
C LEU A 30 11.59 -6.56 19.42
N LEU A 31 12.71 -5.83 19.53
CA LEU A 31 12.79 -4.44 19.10
C LEU A 31 12.49 -4.29 17.60
N ARG A 32 12.96 -5.21 16.76
CA ARG A 32 12.62 -5.21 15.33
C ARG A 32 11.13 -5.44 15.10
N GLN A 33 10.52 -6.41 15.79
CA GLN A 33 9.08 -6.67 15.68
C GLN A 33 8.25 -5.46 16.07
N LEU A 34 8.55 -4.85 17.22
CA LEU A 34 7.87 -3.64 17.69
C LEU A 34 8.04 -2.47 16.72
N LEU A 35 9.25 -2.29 16.16
CA LEU A 35 9.50 -1.24 15.18
C LEU A 35 8.72 -1.47 13.89
N THR A 36 8.68 -2.72 13.38
CA THR A 36 7.88 -3.09 12.21
C THR A 36 6.40 -2.78 12.44
N GLU A 37 5.83 -3.25 13.56
CA GLU A 37 4.41 -3.04 13.87
C GLU A 37 4.08 -1.55 14.01
N ALA A 38 4.95 -0.76 14.65
CA ALA A 38 4.76 0.68 14.79
C ALA A 38 4.78 1.40 13.43
N ILE A 39 5.67 0.99 12.51
CA ILE A 39 5.74 1.54 11.16
C ILE A 39 4.48 1.18 10.36
N GLU A 40 4.09 -0.10 10.36
CA GLU A 40 2.90 -0.58 9.65
C GLU A 40 1.63 0.10 10.16
N ARG A 41 1.46 0.19 11.48
CA ARG A 41 0.33 0.89 12.10
C ARG A 41 0.27 2.36 11.68
N ARG A 42 1.42 3.03 11.62
CA ARG A 42 1.50 4.45 11.21
C ARG A 42 1.21 4.63 9.71
N GLN A 43 1.66 3.70 8.87
CA GLN A 43 1.34 3.70 7.44
C GLN A 43 -0.15 3.45 7.22
N ALA A 44 -0.74 2.48 7.93
CA ALA A 44 -2.17 2.19 7.87
C ALA A 44 -3.03 3.36 8.37
N GLN A 45 -2.58 4.11 9.39
CA GLN A 45 -3.26 5.35 9.80
C GLN A 45 -3.20 6.43 8.71
N GLY A 46 -2.07 6.57 8.02
CA GLY A 46 -1.97 7.47 6.86
C GLY A 46 -2.86 7.05 5.69
N TRP A 47 -3.24 5.77 5.62
CA TRP A 47 -4.18 5.24 4.63
C TRP A 47 -5.64 5.47 4.99
N ALA A 48 -5.97 5.52 6.29
CA ALA A 48 -7.32 5.84 6.75
C ALA A 48 -7.73 7.29 6.40
N ASP A 49 -6.77 8.20 6.31
CA ASP A 49 -6.97 9.61 5.91
C ASP A 49 -6.78 9.86 4.40
N ASP A 50 -6.48 8.82 3.60
CA ASP A 50 -6.31 8.96 2.16
C ASP A 50 -7.67 8.83 1.46
N PRO A 51 -8.20 9.91 0.84
CA PRO A 51 -9.47 9.87 0.13
C PRO A 51 -9.44 8.90 -1.06
N LEU A 52 -8.27 8.54 -1.59
CA LEU A 52 -8.13 7.53 -2.65
C LEU A 52 -8.27 6.11 -2.12
N TRP A 53 -7.90 5.84 -0.86
CA TRP A 53 -8.05 4.50 -0.26
C TRP A 53 -9.52 4.06 -0.14
N GLY A 54 -10.43 5.00 0.13
CA GLY A 54 -11.87 4.72 0.13
C GLY A 54 -12.47 4.40 -1.26
N ILE A 55 -11.69 4.65 -2.33
CA ILE A 55 -12.09 4.43 -3.72
C ILE A 55 -11.50 3.13 -4.27
N ILE A 56 -10.41 2.62 -3.68
CA ILE A 56 -9.80 1.34 -4.06
C ILE A 56 -10.80 0.21 -3.78
N GLY A 57 -11.15 -0.56 -4.82
CA GLY A 57 -12.12 -1.65 -4.75
C GLY A 57 -13.56 -1.29 -5.16
N LEU A 58 -13.83 -0.03 -5.54
CA LEU A 58 -15.14 0.33 -6.12
C LEU A 58 -15.35 -0.23 -7.54
N GLY A 59 -14.28 -0.49 -8.27
CA GLY A 59 -14.32 -1.15 -9.58
C GLY A 59 -14.12 -2.66 -9.44
N GLU A 60 -15.12 -3.44 -9.82
CA GLU A 60 -14.99 -4.90 -9.91
C GLU A 60 -14.54 -5.29 -11.32
N GLY A 61 -13.31 -5.79 -11.43
CA GLY A 61 -12.75 -6.34 -12.66
C GLY A 61 -12.76 -7.88 -12.64
N PRO A 62 -12.50 -8.53 -13.78
CA PRO A 62 -12.34 -9.98 -13.86
C PRO A 62 -11.25 -10.46 -12.87
N ASN A 63 -11.58 -11.45 -12.04
CA ASN A 63 -10.66 -12.03 -11.06
C ASN A 63 -9.80 -13.14 -11.71
N ASP A 64 -9.13 -12.80 -12.81
CA ASP A 64 -8.37 -13.75 -13.63
C ASP A 64 -6.84 -13.57 -13.52
N GLY A 65 -6.40 -12.53 -12.80
CA GLY A 65 -4.98 -12.22 -12.58
C GLY A 65 -4.22 -11.79 -13.84
N ILE A 66 -4.86 -11.75 -15.00
CA ILE A 66 -4.23 -11.47 -16.30
C ILE A 66 -4.79 -10.22 -16.96
N THR A 67 -6.02 -9.82 -16.63
CA THR A 67 -6.68 -8.65 -17.22
C THR A 67 -5.98 -7.34 -16.86
N SER A 68 -5.38 -7.25 -15.66
CA SER A 68 -4.61 -6.06 -15.29
C SER A 68 -3.34 -5.89 -16.11
N GLU A 69 -2.68 -7.00 -16.47
CA GLU A 69 -1.43 -6.99 -17.24
C GLU A 69 -1.69 -6.84 -18.74
N ASN A 70 -2.86 -7.27 -19.22
CA ASN A 70 -3.26 -7.24 -20.62
C ASN A 70 -4.46 -6.29 -20.84
N LEU A 71 -4.49 -5.18 -20.09
CA LEU A 71 -5.61 -4.24 -20.07
C LEU A 71 -5.97 -3.74 -21.48
N ASP A 72 -4.95 -3.42 -22.29
CA ASP A 72 -5.15 -2.97 -23.67
C ASP A 72 -5.84 -4.04 -24.52
N GLU A 73 -5.41 -5.30 -24.43
CA GLU A 73 -6.04 -6.40 -25.15
C GLU A 73 -7.48 -6.62 -24.68
N PHE A 74 -7.74 -6.47 -23.38
CA PHE A 74 -9.07 -6.59 -22.80
C PHE A 74 -10.02 -5.47 -23.25
N LEU A 75 -9.56 -4.22 -23.27
CA LEU A 75 -10.35 -3.05 -23.64
C LEU A 75 -10.56 -2.92 -25.16
N TYR A 76 -9.57 -3.32 -25.96
CA TYR A 76 -9.59 -3.17 -27.42
C TYR A 76 -9.90 -4.48 -28.16
N ARG A 77 -10.54 -5.44 -27.48
CA ARG A 77 -11.09 -6.64 -28.15
C ARG A 77 -11.93 -6.20 -29.35
N THR A 78 -11.49 -6.67 -30.51
CA THR A 78 -11.92 -6.17 -31.83
C THR A 78 -13.28 -6.73 -32.25
N ASP A 79 -13.96 -7.48 -31.37
CA ASP A 79 -15.34 -7.92 -31.52
C ASP A 79 -16.36 -6.83 -31.13
N TRP A 80 -15.90 -5.73 -30.49
CA TRP A 80 -16.72 -4.58 -30.13
C TRP A 80 -16.79 -3.50 -31.22
N GLN A 81 -16.89 -3.91 -32.49
CA GLN A 81 -17.10 -2.99 -33.62
C GLN A 81 -18.58 -2.89 -33.99
N ASP A 82 -19.40 -2.24 -33.15
CA ASP A 82 -20.68 -1.68 -33.64
C ASP A 82 -21.28 -0.57 -32.76
N ARG A 83 -20.44 0.20 -32.05
CA ARG A 83 -20.88 1.46 -31.45
C ARG A 83 -20.06 2.63 -31.96
N PRO A 84 -20.71 3.73 -32.40
CA PRO A 84 -19.98 4.90 -32.84
C PRO A 84 -19.15 5.43 -31.68
N LEU A 85 -17.84 5.53 -31.90
CA LEU A 85 -16.90 6.14 -30.97
C LEU A 85 -17.43 7.51 -30.55
N LEU A 86 -17.71 7.67 -29.26
CA LEU A 86 -17.94 8.97 -28.66
C LEU A 86 -16.64 9.76 -28.85
N LYS A 87 -16.65 10.72 -29.78
CA LYS A 87 -15.58 11.71 -29.89
C LYS A 87 -15.51 12.44 -28.56
N VAL A 88 -14.47 12.16 -27.77
CA VAL A 88 -14.10 12.98 -26.62
C VAL A 88 -13.82 14.36 -27.20
N ALA A 89 -14.48 15.38 -26.66
CA ALA A 89 -14.26 16.75 -27.06
C ALA A 89 -12.82 17.13 -26.69
N GLU A 90 -11.94 17.16 -27.67
CA GLU A 90 -10.72 17.94 -27.58
C GLU A 90 -11.18 19.40 -27.48
N ASN A 91 -11.06 19.99 -26.28
CA ASN A 91 -11.20 21.42 -26.11
C ASN A 91 -10.08 22.09 -26.92
N ASN A 92 -10.40 22.45 -28.16
CA ASN A 92 -9.66 23.49 -28.87
C ASN A 92 -9.96 24.80 -28.16
N GLU A 93 -9.10 25.18 -27.21
CA GLU A 93 -8.92 26.59 -26.85
C GLU A 93 -8.36 27.31 -28.08
N SER A 94 -9.27 27.75 -28.93
CA SER A 94 -9.06 28.87 -29.85
C SER A 94 -9.90 30.02 -29.34
N ASP A 95 -9.29 30.86 -28.51
CA ASP A 95 -9.68 32.26 -28.33
C ASP A 95 -8.38 33.06 -28.55
N SER A 96 -8.17 33.60 -29.75
CA SER A 96 -8.64 34.91 -30.25
C SER A 96 -7.50 35.94 -30.19
#